data_AF-A0A7V6JJL1-F1
#
_entry.id   AF-A0A7V6JJL1-F1
#
_cell.length_a   1.000
_cell.length_b   1.000
_cell.length_c   1.000
_cell.angle_alpha   90.00
_cell.angle_beta   90.00
_cell.angle_gamma   90.00
#
_symmetry.space_group_name_H-M   'P 1'
#
loop_
_entity.id
_entity.type
_entity.pdbx_description
1 polymer ?
#
loop_
_entity_poly.entity_id
_entity_poly.type
_entity_poly.pdbx_seq_one_letter_code
_entity_poly.pdbx_strand_id
1 'polypeptide(L)'
;MKKSSAQFFRRIIQTALLIALALAVRSLSVMINFMGAPGMRISFAQVFSRMPALLFGPFFGGLATGIVDVLGYLIRPEGPYIPLLTLTQILDGVLIGFVFKEVKKAVTKKIQTTLWFVFITIGVVGLFNLVISKFFAQSFIALALDSMGKRKDYMILGLIAVSVIGLLLLLLNYVVRKRFPDSEIHKYYLKVLLTYALVGIPVTILNTYILVLFVPGLSNIGFTLFLIPRLLEEIFMTVVISYITAFLLTVYDRVIYKKHVIEEV
;
A
#
# COMPACT_ATOMS: atom_id res chain seq x y z
N MET A 1 21.73 2.01 -31.58
CA MET A 1 21.01 0.80 -31.08
C MET A 1 21.65 0.14 -29.84
N LYS A 2 22.98 -0.05 -29.72
CA LYS A 2 23.64 -0.75 -28.58
C LYS A 2 23.35 -0.20 -27.16
N LYS A 3 23.09 1.11 -27.00
CA LYS A 3 22.86 1.73 -25.68
C LYS A 3 21.52 1.33 -25.05
N SER A 4 20.50 1.04 -25.87
CA SER A 4 19.15 0.65 -25.42
C SER A 4 19.11 -0.80 -24.91
N SER A 5 19.76 -1.74 -25.61
CA SER A 5 19.83 -3.14 -25.19
C SER A 5 20.61 -3.32 -23.88
N ALA A 6 21.72 -2.61 -23.71
CA ALA A 6 22.50 -2.63 -22.47
C ALA A 6 21.70 -2.11 -21.26
N GLN A 7 20.91 -1.04 -21.45
CA GLN A 7 20.07 -0.50 -20.38
C GLN A 7 18.92 -1.46 -20.02
N PHE A 8 18.31 -2.10 -21.01
CA PHE A 8 17.29 -3.12 -20.78
C PHE A 8 17.84 -4.32 -20.00
N PHE A 9 19.04 -4.80 -20.38
CA PHE A 9 19.71 -5.89 -19.68
C PHE A 9 20.02 -5.55 -18.20
N ARG A 10 20.46 -4.31 -17.93
CA ARG A 10 20.65 -3.82 -16.54
C ARG A 10 19.35 -3.86 -15.74
N ARG A 11 18.22 -3.45 -16.33
CA ARG A 11 16.91 -3.48 -15.65
C ARG A 11 16.48 -4.91 -15.32
N ILE A 12 16.75 -5.87 -16.21
CA ILE A 12 16.49 -7.30 -15.95
C ILE A 12 17.32 -7.78 -14.77
N ILE A 13 18.63 -7.54 -14.76
CA ILE A 13 19.53 -7.96 -13.67
C ILE A 13 19.06 -7.36 -12.33
N GLN A 14 18.79 -6.06 -12.30
CA GLN A 14 18.34 -5.38 -11.08
C GLN A 14 16.98 -5.92 -10.61
N THR A 15 16.06 -6.21 -11.54
CA THR A 15 14.77 -6.83 -11.19
C THR A 15 14.96 -8.23 -10.62
N ALA A 16 15.84 -9.05 -11.21
CA ALA A 16 16.13 -10.39 -10.70
C ALA A 16 16.75 -10.36 -9.28
N LEU A 17 17.67 -9.43 -9.02
CA LEU A 17 18.24 -9.22 -7.68
C LEU A 17 17.16 -8.80 -6.66
N LEU A 18 16.26 -7.91 -7.04
CA LEU A 18 15.14 -7.48 -6.19
C LEU A 18 14.15 -8.62 -5.93
N ILE A 19 13.87 -9.47 -6.93
CA ILE A 19 13.07 -10.69 -6.76
C ILE A 19 13.75 -11.64 -5.75
N ALA A 20 15.06 -11.86 -5.89
CA ALA A 20 15.81 -12.71 -4.97
C ALA A 20 15.75 -12.19 -3.51
N LEU A 21 15.94 -10.87 -3.32
CA LEU A 21 15.79 -10.24 -2.01
C LEU A 21 14.36 -10.34 -1.47
N ALA A 22 13.35 -10.16 -2.32
CA ALA A 22 11.95 -10.32 -1.94
C ALA A 22 11.66 -11.74 -1.44
N LEU A 23 12.17 -12.77 -2.13
CA LEU A 23 12.01 -14.17 -1.72
C LEU A 23 12.75 -14.48 -0.41
N ALA A 24 13.98 -13.97 -0.24
CA ALA A 24 14.75 -14.12 1.00
C ALA A 24 13.99 -13.50 2.19
N VAL A 25 13.49 -12.27 2.04
CA VAL A 25 12.73 -11.59 3.11
C VAL A 25 11.37 -12.23 3.33
N ARG A 26 10.73 -12.78 2.29
CA ARG A 26 9.49 -13.55 2.41
C ARG A 26 9.66 -14.76 3.31
N SER A 27 10.84 -15.40 3.33
CA SER A 27 11.10 -16.55 4.21
C SER A 27 11.02 -16.21 5.72
N LEU A 28 11.21 -14.93 6.08
CA LEU A 28 11.14 -14.41 7.44
C LEU A 28 9.73 -13.93 7.84
N SER A 29 8.73 -14.17 7.00
CA SER A 29 7.36 -13.72 7.26
C SER A 29 6.70 -14.45 8.41
N VAL A 30 5.79 -13.76 9.10
CA VAL A 30 4.98 -14.33 10.17
C VAL A 30 3.55 -14.56 9.66
N MET A 31 3.06 -15.79 9.79
CA MET A 31 1.69 -16.15 9.43
C MET A 31 0.76 -15.97 10.63
N ILE A 32 -0.34 -15.25 10.41
CA ILE A 32 -1.42 -15.09 11.37
C ILE A 32 -2.58 -15.96 10.90
N ASN A 33 -2.87 -16.98 11.70
CA ASN A 33 -3.96 -17.91 11.44
C ASN A 33 -5.26 -17.38 12.05
N PHE A 34 -6.36 -17.53 11.32
CA PHE A 34 -7.70 -17.20 11.78
C PHE A 34 -8.55 -18.47 11.80
N MET A 35 -9.09 -18.81 12.97
CA MET A 35 -9.92 -20.01 13.19
C MET A 35 -9.30 -21.30 12.62
N GLY A 36 -7.98 -21.47 12.77
CA GLY A 36 -7.25 -22.67 12.31
C GLY A 36 -6.85 -22.65 10.83
N ALA A 37 -7.20 -21.61 10.07
CA ALA A 37 -6.79 -21.45 8.68
C ALA A 37 -5.74 -20.32 8.50
N PRO A 38 -4.78 -20.47 7.58
CA PRO A 38 -3.85 -19.39 7.24
C PRO A 38 -4.62 -18.23 6.60
N GLY A 39 -4.72 -17.09 7.30
CA GLY A 39 -5.53 -15.95 6.84
C GLY A 39 -4.74 -14.71 6.42
N MET A 40 -3.66 -14.36 7.11
CA MET A 40 -2.88 -13.16 6.80
C MET A 40 -1.40 -13.37 7.07
N ARG A 41 -0.54 -12.85 6.20
CA ARG A 41 0.91 -12.96 6.34
C ARG A 41 1.52 -11.57 6.41
N ILE A 42 2.25 -11.30 7.48
CA ILE A 42 3.03 -10.07 7.63
C ILE A 42 4.41 -10.29 7.03
N SER A 43 4.76 -9.49 6.02
CA SER A 43 6.05 -9.61 5.33
C SER A 43 6.55 -8.28 4.78
N PHE A 44 7.87 -8.07 4.88
CA PHE A 44 8.56 -6.95 4.25
C PHE A 44 8.96 -7.22 2.79
N ALA A 45 8.63 -8.39 2.23
CA ALA A 45 8.97 -8.74 0.84
C ALA A 45 8.45 -7.73 -0.18
N GLN A 46 7.32 -7.09 0.14
CA GLN A 46 6.67 -6.05 -0.68
C GLN A 46 7.60 -4.86 -0.97
N VAL A 47 8.55 -4.55 -0.07
CA VAL A 47 9.57 -3.52 -0.31
C VAL A 47 10.33 -3.83 -1.60
N PHE A 48 10.86 -5.05 -1.71
CA PHE A 48 11.71 -5.44 -2.83
C PHE A 48 10.91 -5.85 -4.07
N SER A 49 9.76 -6.50 -3.91
CA SER A 49 8.94 -6.92 -5.06
C SER A 49 8.27 -5.74 -5.78
N ARG A 50 7.92 -4.66 -5.06
CA ARG A 50 7.32 -3.44 -5.65
C ARG A 50 8.36 -2.45 -6.16
N MET A 51 9.62 -2.52 -5.71
CA MET A 51 10.68 -1.60 -6.17
C MET A 51 10.90 -1.59 -7.70
N PRO A 52 10.87 -2.71 -8.44
CA PRO A 52 10.95 -2.72 -9.91
C PRO A 52 9.86 -1.87 -10.56
N ALA A 53 8.66 -1.81 -9.99
CA ALA A 53 7.58 -0.95 -10.46
C ALA A 53 7.94 0.53 -10.35
N LEU A 54 8.55 0.92 -9.22
CA LEU A 54 8.94 2.30 -8.93
C LEU A 54 10.13 2.75 -9.79
N LEU A 55 11.09 1.84 -10.04
CA LEU A 55 12.33 2.13 -10.76
C LEU A 55 12.17 2.03 -12.28
N PHE A 56 11.49 0.98 -12.78
CA PHE A 56 11.47 0.62 -14.19
C PHE A 56 10.07 0.65 -14.83
N GLY A 57 9.03 0.86 -14.02
CA GLY A 57 7.66 1.04 -14.48
C GLY A 57 6.79 -0.22 -14.42
N PRO A 58 5.54 -0.14 -14.91
CA PRO A 58 4.49 -1.12 -14.65
C PRO A 58 4.82 -2.54 -15.13
N PHE A 59 5.48 -2.68 -16.27
CA PHE A 59 5.83 -3.99 -16.83
C PHE A 59 6.76 -4.80 -15.91
N PHE A 60 7.86 -4.19 -15.46
CA PHE A 60 8.79 -4.84 -14.52
C PHE A 60 8.17 -5.03 -13.14
N GLY A 61 7.28 -4.11 -12.72
CA GLY A 61 6.49 -4.26 -11.50
C GLY A 61 5.65 -5.53 -11.50
N GLY A 62 4.79 -5.70 -12.52
CA GLY A 62 3.93 -6.87 -12.65
C GLY A 62 4.69 -8.19 -12.77
N LEU A 63 5.79 -8.19 -13.53
CA LEU A 63 6.65 -9.37 -13.63
C LEU A 63 7.26 -9.74 -12.27
N ALA A 64 7.81 -8.77 -11.55
CA ALA A 64 8.47 -9.03 -10.28
C ALA A 64 7.49 -9.55 -9.22
N THR A 65 6.34 -8.90 -9.06
CA THR A 65 5.34 -9.32 -8.07
C THR A 65 4.72 -10.67 -8.42
N GLY A 66 4.43 -10.94 -9.69
CA GLY A 66 3.94 -12.24 -10.14
C GLY A 66 4.95 -13.37 -9.92
N ILE A 67 6.21 -13.16 -10.30
CA ILE A 67 7.28 -14.16 -10.11
C ILE A 67 7.51 -14.44 -8.62
N VAL A 68 7.56 -13.40 -7.78
CA VAL A 68 7.71 -13.55 -6.33
C VAL A 68 6.55 -14.35 -5.71
N ASP A 69 5.34 -14.21 -6.25
CA ASP A 69 4.19 -14.97 -5.76
C ASP A 69 4.27 -16.45 -6.13
N VAL A 70 4.53 -16.77 -7.41
CA VAL A 70 4.68 -18.15 -7.90
C VAL A 70 5.86 -18.85 -7.21
N LEU A 71 7.05 -18.25 -7.26
CA LEU A 71 8.24 -18.84 -6.65
C LEU A 71 8.11 -18.89 -5.13
N GLY A 72 7.48 -17.88 -4.52
CA GLY A 72 7.21 -17.87 -3.09
C GLY A 72 6.32 -19.03 -2.66
N TYR A 73 5.34 -19.41 -3.48
CA TYR A 73 4.54 -20.62 -3.24
C TYR A 73 5.37 -21.91 -3.40
N LEU A 74 6.20 -22.00 -4.45
CA LEU A 74 7.01 -23.19 -4.70
C LEU A 74 8.07 -23.43 -3.61
N ILE A 75 8.65 -22.37 -3.06
CA ILE A 75 9.68 -22.45 -2.01
C ILE A 75 9.05 -22.80 -0.66
N ARG A 76 7.92 -22.15 -0.32
CA ARG A 76 7.24 -22.33 0.96
C ARG A 76 5.72 -22.28 0.76
N PRO A 77 5.11 -23.42 0.42
CA PRO A 77 3.66 -23.48 0.22
C PRO A 77 2.95 -23.30 1.56
N GLU A 78 2.08 -22.30 1.65
CA GLU A 78 1.25 -22.04 2.83
C GLU A 78 -0.22 -22.06 2.41
N GLY A 79 -0.79 -23.27 2.34
CA GLY A 79 -2.13 -23.51 1.81
C GLY A 79 -2.15 -23.84 0.32
N PRO A 80 -3.34 -23.97 -0.30
CA PRO A 80 -3.46 -24.29 -1.71
C PRO A 80 -3.05 -23.12 -2.61
N TYR A 81 -2.46 -23.43 -3.77
CA TYR A 81 -2.19 -22.41 -4.79
C TYR A 81 -3.49 -21.92 -5.43
N ILE A 82 -3.73 -20.61 -5.37
CA ILE A 82 -4.88 -19.95 -6.01
C ILE A 82 -4.33 -19.02 -7.10
N PRO A 83 -4.37 -19.41 -8.39
CA PRO A 83 -3.81 -18.62 -9.49
C PRO A 83 -4.37 -17.19 -9.59
N LEU A 84 -5.61 -16.99 -9.14
CA LEU A 84 -6.22 -15.67 -9.12
C LEU A 84 -5.48 -14.70 -8.19
N LEU A 85 -4.90 -15.18 -7.08
CA LEU A 85 -4.07 -14.35 -6.22
C LEU A 85 -2.78 -13.92 -6.93
N THR A 86 -2.16 -14.77 -7.74
CA THR A 86 -1.01 -14.38 -8.57
C THR A 86 -1.38 -13.29 -9.58
N LEU A 87 -2.56 -13.39 -10.21
CA LEU A 87 -3.05 -12.33 -11.09
C LEU A 87 -3.24 -11.00 -10.35
N THR A 88 -3.77 -11.03 -9.13
CA THR A 88 -3.86 -9.81 -8.29
C THR A 88 -2.50 -9.26 -7.89
N GLN A 89 -1.49 -10.11 -7.68
CA GLN A 89 -0.12 -9.66 -7.40
C GLN A 89 0.52 -9.00 -8.64
N ILE A 90 0.30 -9.56 -9.83
CA ILE A 90 0.72 -8.92 -11.09
C ILE A 90 0.04 -7.56 -11.23
N LEU A 91 -1.27 -7.50 -10.98
CA LEU A 91 -2.04 -6.26 -11.02
C LEU A 91 -1.50 -5.22 -10.02
N ASP A 92 -1.16 -5.61 -8.79
CA ASP A 92 -0.53 -4.75 -7.78
C ASP A 92 0.74 -4.09 -8.31
N GLY A 93 1.66 -4.88 -8.85
CA GLY A 93 2.93 -4.38 -9.40
C GLY A 93 2.73 -3.44 -10.60
N VAL A 94 1.78 -3.76 -11.48
CA VAL A 94 1.42 -2.92 -12.64
C VAL A 94 0.82 -1.59 -12.18
N LEU A 95 -0.17 -1.63 -11.28
CA LEU A 95 -0.85 -0.43 -10.78
C LEU A 95 0.11 0.48 -10.02
N ILE A 96 1.00 -0.07 -9.19
CA ILE A 96 2.04 0.72 -8.51
C ILE A 96 2.90 1.45 -9.53
N GLY A 97 3.32 0.79 -10.61
CA GLY A 97 4.12 1.43 -11.66
C GLY A 97 3.39 2.59 -12.35
N PHE A 98 2.09 2.46 -12.62
CA PHE A 98 1.28 3.53 -13.20
C PHE A 98 1.02 4.67 -12.22
N VAL A 99 0.53 4.37 -11.02
CA VAL A 99 0.20 5.37 -9.99
C VAL A 99 1.45 6.15 -9.59
N PHE A 100 2.57 5.47 -9.36
CA PHE A 100 3.82 6.15 -9.00
C PHE A 100 4.32 7.06 -10.12
N LYS A 101 4.16 6.67 -11.39
CA LYS A 101 4.56 7.49 -12.54
C LYS A 101 3.85 8.84 -12.54
N GLU A 102 2.61 8.91 -12.08
CA GLU A 102 1.84 10.14 -11.97
C GLU A 102 2.12 10.88 -10.66
N VAL A 103 2.08 10.18 -9.52
CA VAL A 103 2.34 10.77 -8.19
C VAL A 103 3.75 11.35 -8.09
N LYS A 104 4.75 10.77 -8.76
CA LYS A 104 6.13 11.27 -8.71
C LYS A 104 6.29 12.67 -9.32
N LYS A 105 5.42 13.06 -10.25
CA LYS A 105 5.44 14.39 -10.89
C LYS A 105 4.92 15.48 -9.96
N ALA A 106 4.10 15.12 -8.97
CA ALA A 106 3.51 16.08 -8.06
C ALA A 106 4.52 16.64 -7.04
N VAL A 107 4.32 17.90 -6.67
CA VAL A 107 5.11 18.59 -5.64
C VAL A 107 4.74 18.02 -4.26
N THR A 108 5.74 17.58 -3.49
CA THR A 108 5.52 16.91 -2.19
C THR A 108 4.74 17.78 -1.20
N LYS A 109 4.98 19.09 -1.16
CA LYS A 109 4.21 20.03 -0.33
C LYS A 109 2.72 20.03 -0.70
N LYS A 110 2.40 20.02 -2.00
CA LYS A 110 1.02 19.99 -2.49
C LYS A 110 0.32 18.70 -2.08
N ILE A 111 0.98 17.54 -2.23
CA ILE A 111 0.45 16.25 -1.74
C ILE A 111 0.14 16.34 -0.25
N GLN A 112 1.08 16.85 0.55
CA GLN A 112 0.92 16.96 2.00
C GLN A 112 -0.30 17.83 2.37
N THR A 113 -0.42 19.03 1.79
CA THR A 113 -1.55 19.93 2.05
C THR A 113 -2.88 19.31 1.62
N THR A 114 -2.92 18.66 0.45
CA THR A 114 -4.13 17.97 -0.01
C THR A 114 -4.52 16.84 0.93
N LEU A 115 -3.58 16.03 1.42
CA LEU A 115 -3.89 14.96 2.37
C LEU A 115 -4.44 15.49 3.69
N TRP A 116 -3.84 16.56 4.25
CA TRP A 116 -4.38 17.22 5.45
C TRP A 116 -5.81 17.70 5.22
N PHE A 117 -6.06 18.40 4.11
CA PHE A 117 -7.38 18.90 3.77
C PHE A 117 -8.42 17.76 3.65
N VAL A 118 -8.06 16.67 2.95
CA VAL A 118 -8.94 15.51 2.77
C VAL A 118 -9.28 14.86 4.10
N PHE A 119 -8.29 14.54 4.94
CA PHE A 119 -8.56 13.87 6.22
C PHE A 119 -9.29 14.76 7.23
N ILE A 120 -9.01 16.07 7.27
CA ILE A 120 -9.76 17.02 8.09
C ILE A 120 -11.21 17.08 7.61
N THR A 121 -11.45 17.19 6.31
CA THR A 121 -12.81 17.26 5.74
C THR A 121 -13.60 15.99 6.04
N ILE A 122 -12.99 14.80 5.85
CA ILE A 122 -13.62 13.52 6.21
C ILE A 122 -13.99 13.49 7.69
N GLY A 123 -13.11 13.99 8.57
CA GLY A 123 -13.36 14.06 10.01
C GLY A 123 -14.51 15.00 10.37
N VAL A 124 -14.53 16.18 9.77
CA VAL A 124 -15.61 17.16 9.96
C VAL A 124 -16.95 16.60 9.51
N VAL A 125 -17.00 15.95 8.34
CA VAL A 125 -18.24 15.29 7.84
C VAL A 125 -18.66 14.16 8.78
N GLY A 126 -17.74 13.33 9.25
CA GLY A 126 -18.02 12.26 10.21
C GLY A 126 -18.59 12.77 11.53
N LEU A 127 -17.96 13.81 12.11
CA LEU A 127 -18.42 14.44 13.35
C LEU A 127 -19.77 15.15 13.17
N PHE A 128 -19.95 15.86 12.05
CA PHE A 128 -21.21 16.53 11.72
C PHE A 128 -22.38 15.54 11.66
N ASN A 129 -22.19 14.41 10.97
CA ASN A 129 -23.19 13.33 10.89
C ASN A 129 -23.49 12.71 12.27
N LEU A 130 -22.46 12.55 13.12
CA LEU A 130 -22.63 12.06 14.49
C LEU A 130 -23.46 13.04 15.34
N VAL A 131 -23.13 14.33 15.30
CA VAL A 131 -23.84 15.37 16.05
C VAL A 131 -25.29 15.48 15.60
N ILE A 132 -25.55 15.51 14.29
CA ILE A 132 -26.91 15.56 13.75
C ILE A 132 -27.73 14.34 14.17
N SER A 133 -27.16 13.14 14.06
CA SER A 133 -27.88 11.92 14.42
C SER A 133 -28.21 11.84 15.91
N LYS A 134 -27.36 12.42 16.79
CA LYS A 134 -27.58 12.41 18.25
C LYS A 134 -28.46 13.55 18.76
N PHE A 135 -28.29 14.77 18.25
CA PHE A 135 -28.91 15.97 18.82
C PHE A 135 -30.06 16.52 17.97
N PHE A 136 -30.13 16.19 16.68
CA PHE A 136 -31.11 16.72 15.73
C PHE A 136 -31.80 15.60 14.94
N ALA A 137 -32.37 14.63 15.65
CA ALA A 137 -33.00 13.43 15.08
C ALA A 137 -34.15 13.72 14.09
N GLN A 138 -34.81 14.88 14.20
CA GLN A 138 -35.90 15.27 13.28
C GLN A 138 -35.42 16.02 12.03
N SER A 139 -34.12 16.25 11.87
CA SER A 139 -33.59 16.90 10.66
C SER A 139 -33.68 15.99 9.43
N PHE A 140 -33.81 16.59 8.24
CA PHE A 140 -33.85 15.85 6.98
C PHE A 140 -32.62 14.94 6.78
N ILE A 141 -31.45 15.39 7.22
CA ILE A 141 -30.19 14.64 7.13
C ILE A 141 -30.18 13.46 8.12
N ALA A 142 -30.68 13.64 9.34
CA ALA A 142 -30.81 12.54 10.30
C ALA A 142 -31.77 11.46 9.80
N LEU A 143 -32.93 11.87 9.26
CA LEU A 143 -33.91 10.94 8.67
C LEU A 143 -33.33 10.18 7.47
N ALA A 144 -32.56 10.86 6.61
CA ALA A 144 -31.85 10.22 5.51
C ALA A 144 -30.79 9.21 6.00
N LEU A 145 -30.04 9.53 7.07
CA LEU A 145 -29.09 8.60 7.68
C LEU A 145 -29.79 7.42 8.36
N ASP A 146 -30.93 7.66 8.99
CA ASP A 146 -31.73 6.63 9.67
C ASP A 146 -32.34 5.63 8.69
N SER A 147 -32.60 6.04 7.44
CA SER A 147 -33.00 5.12 6.36
C SER A 147 -31.98 4.00 6.10
N MET A 148 -30.71 4.20 6.50
CA MET A 148 -29.64 3.20 6.37
C MET A 148 -29.63 2.20 7.53
N GLY A 149 -30.48 2.37 8.56
CA GLY A 149 -30.56 1.51 9.74
C GLY A 149 -29.22 1.38 10.45
N LYS A 150 -28.86 0.15 10.88
CA LYS A 150 -27.59 -0.14 11.58
C LYS A 150 -26.33 0.18 10.76
N ARG A 151 -26.45 0.34 9.43
CA ARG A 151 -25.28 0.66 8.57
C ARG A 151 -24.79 2.10 8.77
N LYS A 152 -25.66 3.00 9.25
CA LYS A 152 -25.30 4.40 9.50
C LYS A 152 -24.16 4.51 10.52
N ASP A 153 -24.22 3.72 11.58
CA ASP A 153 -23.27 3.80 12.70
C ASP A 153 -21.89 3.34 12.23
N TYR A 154 -21.83 2.25 11.46
CA TYR A 154 -20.58 1.79 10.84
C TYR A 154 -20.00 2.80 9.86
N MET A 155 -20.84 3.49 9.07
CA MET A 155 -20.39 4.52 8.16
C MET A 155 -19.82 5.73 8.91
N ILE A 156 -20.52 6.24 9.92
CA ILE A 156 -20.09 7.38 10.73
C ILE A 156 -18.79 7.06 11.47
N LEU A 157 -18.74 5.90 12.14
CA LEU A 157 -17.52 5.42 12.81
C LEU A 157 -16.37 5.23 11.83
N GLY A 158 -16.64 4.69 10.63
CA GLY A 158 -15.65 4.52 9.57
C GLY A 158 -15.05 5.84 9.11
N LEU A 159 -15.87 6.87 8.85
CA LEU A 159 -15.40 8.21 8.47
C LEU A 159 -14.50 8.81 9.55
N ILE A 160 -14.92 8.74 10.82
CA ILE A 160 -14.13 9.25 11.95
C ILE A 160 -12.82 8.47 12.07
N ALA A 161 -12.86 7.13 12.01
CA ALA A 161 -11.67 6.29 12.13
C ALA A 161 -10.65 6.56 11.01
N VAL A 162 -11.09 6.65 9.76
CA VAL A 162 -10.22 6.97 8.62
C VAL A 162 -9.58 8.35 8.76
N SER A 163 -10.35 9.34 9.20
CA SER A 163 -9.82 10.69 9.48
C SER A 163 -8.76 10.66 10.57
N VAL A 164 -9.06 10.05 11.72
CA VAL A 164 -8.13 9.98 12.86
C VAL A 164 -6.84 9.27 12.48
N ILE A 165 -6.92 8.10 11.82
CA ILE A 165 -5.74 7.36 11.37
C ILE A 165 -4.94 8.21 10.38
N GLY A 166 -5.59 8.82 9.38
CA GLY A 166 -4.91 9.67 8.40
C GLY A 166 -4.20 10.87 9.02
N LEU A 167 -4.84 11.57 9.96
CA LEU A 167 -4.26 12.70 10.67
C LEU A 167 -3.09 12.28 11.56
N LEU A 168 -3.20 11.15 12.27
CA LEU A 168 -2.11 10.59 13.07
C LEU A 168 -0.89 10.27 12.21
N LEU A 169 -1.09 9.66 11.03
CA LEU A 169 0.00 9.36 10.09
C LEU A 169 0.66 10.63 9.55
N LEU A 170 -0.12 11.66 9.22
CA LEU A 170 0.42 12.94 8.77
C LEU A 170 1.16 13.68 9.88
N LEU A 171 0.67 13.60 11.12
CA LEU A 171 1.34 14.15 12.31
C LEU A 171 2.67 13.45 12.55
N LEU A 172 2.70 12.11 12.48
CA LEU A 172 3.94 11.34 12.59
C LEU A 172 4.95 11.77 11.51
N ASN A 173 4.52 11.90 10.26
CA ASN A 173 5.38 12.39 9.18
C ASN A 173 5.88 13.83 9.43
N TYR A 174 5.04 14.71 9.98
CA TYR A 174 5.46 16.05 10.38
C TYR A 174 6.53 16.02 11.48
N VAL A 175 6.37 15.18 12.50
CA VAL A 175 7.35 14.99 13.59
C VAL A 175 8.68 14.45 13.03
N VAL A 176 8.64 13.45 12.16
CA VAL A 176 9.85 12.89 11.52
C VAL A 176 10.57 13.95 10.67
N ARG A 177 9.83 14.78 9.93
CA ARG A 177 10.39 15.91 9.17
C ARG A 177 11.05 16.95 10.07
N LYS A 178 10.43 17.27 11.20
CA LYS A 178 10.98 18.22 12.17
C LYS A 178 12.26 17.70 12.82
N ARG A 179 12.33 16.38 13.10
CA ARG A 179 13.50 15.73 13.70
C ARG A 179 14.66 15.53 12.72
N PHE A 180 14.36 15.32 11.43
CA PHE A 180 15.35 15.06 10.39
C PHE A 180 15.10 15.94 9.15
N PRO A 181 15.32 17.26 9.22
CA PRO A 181 14.94 18.19 8.15
C PRO A 181 15.69 17.95 6.83
N ASP A 182 16.97 17.60 6.89
CA ASP A 182 17.84 17.46 5.71
C ASP A 182 17.79 16.07 5.06
N SER A 183 16.86 15.21 5.50
CA SER A 183 16.76 13.85 4.97
C SER A 183 16.15 13.82 3.56
N GLU A 184 16.90 13.29 2.60
CA GLU A 184 16.42 13.06 1.22
C GLU A 184 15.24 12.07 1.15
N ILE A 185 14.97 11.31 2.22
CA ILE A 185 13.81 10.39 2.32
C ILE A 185 12.50 11.15 2.12
N HIS A 186 12.43 12.41 2.56
CA HIS A 186 11.24 13.27 2.44
C HIS A 186 10.82 13.54 1.00
N LYS A 187 11.74 13.36 0.04
CA LYS A 187 11.48 13.43 -1.41
C LYS A 187 10.51 12.34 -1.84
N TYR A 188 10.66 11.12 -1.31
CA TYR A 188 9.95 9.92 -1.77
C TYR A 188 8.84 9.47 -0.84
N TYR A 189 8.99 9.62 0.48
CA TYR A 189 8.09 8.98 1.45
C TYR A 189 6.60 9.18 1.17
N LEU A 190 6.12 10.42 1.06
CA LEU A 190 4.68 10.67 0.81
C LEU A 190 4.20 10.15 -0.54
N LYS A 191 5.09 10.10 -1.55
CA LYS A 191 4.76 9.62 -2.89
C LYS A 191 4.61 8.10 -2.90
N VAL A 192 5.54 7.41 -2.23
CA VAL A 192 5.48 5.96 -2.04
C VAL A 192 4.28 5.58 -1.18
N LEU A 193 4.09 6.26 -0.03
CA LEU A 193 2.95 6.05 0.87
C LEU A 193 1.62 6.15 0.14
N LEU A 194 1.42 7.24 -0.62
CA LEU A 194 0.19 7.43 -1.40
C LEU A 194 0.01 6.35 -2.46
N THR A 195 1.09 6.00 -3.16
CA THR A 195 1.04 4.96 -4.21
C THR A 195 0.67 3.61 -3.62
N TYR A 196 1.32 3.20 -2.54
CA TYR A 196 1.06 1.93 -1.88
C TYR A 196 -0.32 1.89 -1.25
N ALA A 197 -0.80 2.97 -0.62
CA ALA A 197 -2.14 3.01 -0.07
C ALA A 197 -3.23 2.93 -1.16
N LEU A 198 -3.08 3.69 -2.26
CA LEU A 198 -4.06 3.71 -3.34
C LEU A 198 -4.19 2.38 -4.08
N VAL A 199 -3.13 1.57 -4.11
CA VAL A 199 -3.14 0.26 -4.79
C VAL A 199 -3.38 -0.88 -3.80
N GLY A 200 -2.66 -0.88 -2.69
CA GLY A 200 -2.66 -1.95 -1.70
C GLY A 200 -4.01 -2.15 -1.01
N ILE A 201 -4.73 -1.06 -0.69
CA ILE A 201 -6.06 -1.17 -0.06
C ILE A 201 -7.08 -1.86 -1.00
N PRO A 202 -7.30 -1.41 -2.25
CA PRO A 202 -8.17 -2.12 -3.19
C PRO A 202 -7.76 -3.57 -3.46
N VAL A 203 -6.45 -3.81 -3.65
CA VAL A 203 -5.93 -5.16 -3.89
C VAL A 203 -6.18 -6.05 -2.67
N THR A 204 -6.05 -5.54 -1.45
CA THR A 204 -6.35 -6.28 -0.22
C THR A 204 -7.83 -6.64 -0.11
N ILE A 205 -8.73 -5.74 -0.47
CA ILE A 205 -10.17 -6.01 -0.52
C ILE A 205 -10.45 -7.14 -1.52
N LEU A 206 -9.90 -7.06 -2.73
CA LEU A 206 -10.05 -8.08 -3.77
C LEU A 206 -9.48 -9.43 -3.31
N ASN A 207 -8.27 -9.44 -2.75
CA ASN A 207 -7.61 -10.65 -2.25
C ASN A 207 -8.39 -11.29 -1.11
N THR A 208 -8.97 -10.48 -0.23
CA THR A 208 -9.82 -10.96 0.86
C THR A 208 -11.07 -11.64 0.31
N TYR A 209 -11.70 -11.04 -0.70
CA TYR A 209 -12.86 -11.62 -1.36
C TYR A 209 -12.52 -12.99 -2.00
N ILE A 210 -11.41 -13.06 -2.72
CA ILE A 210 -10.92 -14.31 -3.33
C ILE A 210 -10.64 -15.35 -2.24
N LEU A 211 -9.95 -14.99 -1.15
CA LEU A 211 -9.60 -15.95 -0.10
C LEU A 211 -10.83 -16.53 0.60
N VAL A 212 -11.86 -15.72 0.85
CA VAL A 212 -13.12 -16.19 1.45
C VAL A 212 -13.84 -17.18 0.52
N LEU A 213 -13.78 -16.97 -0.79
CA LEU A 213 -14.40 -17.87 -1.78
C LEU A 213 -13.69 -19.21 -1.93
N PHE A 214 -12.35 -19.22 -1.87
CA PHE A 214 -11.54 -20.40 -2.20
C PHE A 214 -11.01 -21.16 -0.97
N VAL A 215 -11.06 -20.58 0.24
CA VAL A 215 -10.57 -21.22 1.47
C VAL A 215 -11.73 -21.51 2.42
N PRO A 216 -12.16 -22.77 2.58
CA PRO A 216 -13.33 -23.13 3.38
C PRO A 216 -13.27 -22.65 4.84
N GLY A 217 -12.09 -22.71 5.47
CA GLY A 217 -11.91 -22.24 6.85
C GLY A 217 -12.12 -20.72 7.03
N LEU A 218 -11.89 -19.93 5.97
CA LEU A 218 -12.09 -18.47 6.00
C LEU A 218 -13.52 -18.07 5.60
N SER A 219 -14.23 -18.93 4.84
CA SER A 219 -15.63 -18.72 4.46
C SER A 219 -16.54 -18.55 5.69
N ASN A 220 -16.30 -19.35 6.73
CA ASN A 220 -17.10 -19.35 7.98
C ASN A 220 -16.95 -18.06 8.82
N ILE A 221 -15.84 -17.33 8.66
CA ILE A 221 -15.58 -16.07 9.37
C ILE A 221 -16.44 -14.94 8.78
N GLY A 222 -16.77 -15.06 7.50
CA GLY A 222 -17.44 -14.01 6.75
C GLY A 222 -16.48 -12.90 6.30
N PHE A 223 -16.74 -12.37 5.11
CA PHE A 223 -15.89 -11.37 4.46
C PHE A 223 -15.61 -10.14 5.33
N THR A 224 -16.65 -9.55 5.94
CA THR A 224 -16.51 -8.31 6.70
C THR A 224 -15.62 -8.47 7.93
N LEU A 225 -15.78 -9.57 8.67
CA LEU A 225 -15.00 -9.82 9.89
C LEU A 225 -13.52 -10.10 9.56
N PHE A 226 -13.26 -10.79 8.45
CA PHE A 226 -11.90 -11.07 7.99
C PHE A 226 -11.22 -9.86 7.34
N LEU A 227 -12.00 -8.97 6.70
CA LEU A 227 -11.46 -7.79 6.03
C LEU A 227 -10.88 -6.76 7.00
N ILE A 228 -11.52 -6.56 8.16
CA ILE A 228 -11.09 -5.54 9.15
C ILE A 228 -9.62 -5.72 9.59
N PRO A 229 -9.19 -6.88 10.14
CA PRO A 229 -7.82 -7.05 10.56
C PRO A 229 -6.82 -6.95 9.39
N ARG A 230 -7.23 -7.36 8.19
CA ARG A 230 -6.39 -7.26 6.98
C ARG A 230 -6.21 -5.84 6.49
N LEU A 231 -7.25 -5.01 6.54
CA LEU A 231 -7.12 -3.59 6.22
C LEU A 231 -6.26 -2.87 7.25
N LEU A 232 -6.39 -3.21 8.54
CA LEU A 232 -5.52 -2.65 9.58
C LEU A 232 -4.06 -3.01 9.35
N GLU A 233 -3.79 -4.28 9.04
CA GLU A 233 -2.45 -4.74 8.72
C GLU A 233 -1.90 -4.08 7.46
N GLU A 234 -2.65 -4.02 6.36
CA GLU A 234 -2.22 -3.37 5.12
C GLU A 234 -1.93 -1.87 5.33
N ILE A 235 -2.77 -1.15 6.09
CA ILE A 235 -2.56 0.27 6.41
C ILE A 235 -1.27 0.44 7.22
N PHE A 236 -1.09 -0.38 8.26
CA PHE A 236 0.10 -0.32 9.10
C PHE A 236 1.38 -0.67 8.31
N MET A 237 1.35 -1.77 7.57
CA MET A 237 2.48 -2.22 6.76
C MET A 237 2.81 -1.23 5.66
N THR A 238 1.81 -0.66 4.99
CA THR A 238 2.01 0.41 3.99
C THR A 238 2.83 1.56 4.53
N VAL A 239 2.59 1.99 5.78
CA VAL A 239 3.36 3.07 6.41
C VAL A 239 4.82 2.65 6.60
N VAL A 240 5.05 1.46 7.16
CA VAL A 240 6.40 0.96 7.45
C VAL A 240 7.20 0.70 6.18
N ILE A 241 6.63 -0.05 5.23
CA ILE A 241 7.31 -0.38 3.98
C ILE A 241 7.55 0.86 3.12
N SER A 242 6.70 1.89 3.20
CA SER A 242 6.93 3.15 2.47
C SER A 242 8.14 3.91 2.99
N TYR A 243 8.39 3.90 4.29
CA TYR A 243 9.61 4.49 4.85
C TYR A 243 10.86 3.74 4.38
N ILE A 244 10.84 2.40 4.47
CA ILE A 244 11.97 1.56 4.03
C ILE A 244 12.22 1.75 2.54
N THR A 245 11.18 1.67 1.70
CA THR A 245 11.30 1.88 0.26
C THR A 245 11.79 3.28 -0.07
N ALA A 246 11.28 4.33 0.60
CA ALA A 246 11.75 5.69 0.36
C ALA A 246 13.24 5.86 0.70
N PHE A 247 13.70 5.25 1.79
CA PHE A 247 15.11 5.18 2.13
C PHE A 247 15.94 4.45 1.06
N LEU A 248 15.49 3.28 0.62
CA LEU A 248 16.17 2.52 -0.43
C LEU A 248 16.22 3.26 -1.77
N LEU A 249 15.16 3.99 -2.13
CA LEU A 249 15.15 4.85 -3.33
C LEU A 249 16.16 5.99 -3.22
N THR A 250 16.28 6.62 -2.06
CA THR A 250 17.31 7.64 -1.81
C THR A 250 18.73 7.05 -1.93
N VAL A 251 18.97 5.86 -1.36
CA VAL A 251 20.25 5.17 -1.47
C VAL A 251 20.54 4.79 -2.93
N TYR A 252 19.54 4.29 -3.64
CA TYR A 252 19.63 3.96 -5.07
C TYR A 252 20.02 5.18 -5.90
N ASP A 253 19.37 6.33 -5.67
CA ASP A 253 19.69 7.59 -6.34
C ASP A 253 21.16 8.00 -6.08
N ARG A 254 21.62 7.82 -4.85
CA ARG A 254 22.97 8.24 -4.42
C ARG A 254 24.08 7.32 -4.93
N VAL A 255 23.85 6.02 -5.01
CA VAL A 255 24.88 5.02 -5.32
C VAL A 255 24.86 4.63 -6.80
N ILE A 256 23.66 4.44 -7.36
CA ILE A 256 23.49 3.89 -8.71
C ILE A 256 23.19 5.00 -9.72
N TYR A 257 22.44 6.03 -9.32
CA TYR A 257 22.05 7.12 -10.23
C TYR A 257 22.97 8.35 -10.16
N LYS A 258 24.01 8.40 -9.31
CA LYS A 258 24.86 9.59 -9.15
C LYS A 258 25.46 10.05 -10.49
N LYS A 259 24.81 11.09 -11.05
CA LYS A 259 25.24 12.15 -11.98
C LYS A 259 26.28 11.76 -13.05
N HIS A 260 25.85 11.69 -14.31
CA HIS A 260 26.60 12.32 -15.40
C HIS A 260 26.59 13.85 -15.18
N VAL A 261 27.39 14.31 -14.22
CA VAL A 261 27.85 15.71 -14.10
C VAL A 261 29.37 15.63 -14.04
N ILE A 262 29.90 15.34 -15.22
CA ILE A 262 31.26 15.44 -15.76
C ILE A 262 30.91 15.43 -17.27
N GLU A 263 30.90 16.48 -18.07
CA GLU A 263 31.69 17.71 -18.20
C GLU A 263 30.78 18.87 -18.66
N GLU A 264 31.05 20.07 -18.16
CA GLU A 264 31.13 21.31 -18.96
C GLU A 264 31.79 22.34 -18.02
N VAL A 265 33.13 22.34 -18.10
CA VAL A 265 33.99 23.46 -17.72
C VAL A 265 33.96 24.46 -18.86
#